data_AF-A0A530BWL7-F1
#
_entry.id   AF-A0A530BWL7-F1
#
_cell.length_a   1.000
_cell.length_b   1.000
_cell.length_c   1.000
_cell.angle_alpha   90.00
_cell.angle_beta   90.00
_cell.angle_gamma   90.00
#
_symmetry.space_group_name_H-M   'P 1'
#
loop_
_entity.id
_entity.type
_entity.pdbx_description
1 polymer ?
#
loop_
_entity_poly.entity_id
_entity_poly.type
_entity_poly.pdbx_seq_one_letter_code
_entity_poly.pdbx_strand_id
1 'polypeptide(L)'
;AGHDGLTNGCSTIGISKSPPVEIMEQAFPVLYRHYALREGSGGAGKQRGGFGLAYEVEILRGDARASFVMDHGRFGPQGALGGKDGAPNTVTVFRGGEAHVPPHLSKEQDISLKAGDRVRVGTPGGGGYGDPGERDPKLVAEDVRLGYYTAEQAREMFGGDRG
;
A
#
# COMPACT_ATOMS: atom_id res chain seq x y z
N ALA A 1 -9.07 20.85 -0.28
CA ALA A 1 -7.65 20.44 -0.43
C ALA A 1 -7.14 20.91 -1.79
N GLY A 2 -5.87 21.33 -1.89
CA GLY A 2 -5.30 21.93 -3.11
C GLY A 2 -4.38 21.02 -3.94
N HIS A 3 -4.06 19.82 -3.45
CA HIS A 3 -3.15 18.87 -4.09
C HIS A 3 -3.48 17.43 -3.68
N ASP A 4 -2.92 16.46 -4.42
CA ASP A 4 -2.99 15.05 -4.10
C ASP A 4 -2.32 14.71 -2.75
N GLY A 5 -2.71 13.59 -2.17
CA GLY A 5 -2.11 13.06 -0.95
C GLY A 5 -0.66 12.62 -1.16
N LEU A 6 0.16 12.82 -0.14
CA LEU A 6 1.55 12.40 -0.16
C LEU A 6 1.65 10.87 -0.22
N THR A 7 2.33 10.38 -1.24
CA THR A 7 2.62 8.95 -1.38
C THR A 7 3.77 8.55 -0.47
N ASN A 8 3.61 7.44 0.26
CA ASN A 8 4.56 6.99 1.29
C ASN A 8 4.95 8.13 2.27
N GLY A 9 3.99 9.01 2.58
CA GLY A 9 4.17 10.10 3.52
C GLY A 9 4.23 9.58 4.96
N CYS A 10 5.06 10.20 5.79
CA CYS A 10 5.08 9.94 7.22
C CYS A 10 4.02 10.80 7.92
N SER A 11 3.47 10.31 9.04
CA SER A 11 2.57 11.10 9.86
C SER A 11 3.27 12.38 10.35
N THR A 12 2.53 13.46 10.54
CA THR A 12 3.07 14.76 10.97
C THR A 12 3.77 14.74 12.33
N ILE A 13 3.54 13.69 13.13
CA ILE A 13 4.09 13.50 14.47
C ILE A 13 5.22 12.48 14.54
N GLY A 14 5.45 11.70 13.48
CA GLY A 14 6.51 10.70 13.40
C GLY A 14 7.51 11.06 12.31
N ILE A 15 8.80 10.85 12.55
CA ILE A 15 9.82 10.86 11.48
C ILE A 15 10.24 9.40 11.27
N SER A 16 9.28 8.55 10.93
CA SER A 16 9.51 7.14 10.63
C SER A 16 9.76 7.01 9.13
N LYS A 17 11.03 7.07 8.75
CA LYS A 17 11.45 6.75 7.37
C LYS A 17 11.77 5.27 7.29
N SER A 18 11.45 4.66 6.16
CA SER A 18 11.98 3.33 5.85
C SER A 18 13.50 3.44 5.65
N PRO A 19 14.32 2.67 6.38
CA PRO A 19 15.76 2.62 6.11
C PRO A 19 16.03 2.06 4.70
N PRO A 20 17.17 2.38 4.08
CA PRO A 20 17.54 1.80 2.79
C PRO A 20 17.57 0.27 2.85
N VAL A 21 17.12 -0.39 1.79
CA VAL A 21 17.03 -1.86 1.75
C VAL A 21 18.39 -2.51 1.91
N GLU A 22 19.46 -1.92 1.37
CA GLU A 22 20.81 -2.45 1.48
C GLU A 22 21.30 -2.49 2.93
N ILE A 23 20.91 -1.49 3.74
CA ILE A 23 21.26 -1.45 5.17
C ILE A 23 20.49 -2.54 5.93
N MET A 24 19.23 -2.77 5.59
CA MET A 24 18.42 -3.81 6.22
C MET A 24 18.94 -5.21 5.90
N GLU A 25 19.31 -5.47 4.65
CA GLU A 25 19.87 -6.76 4.21
C GLU A 25 21.28 -7.03 4.76
N GLN A 26 22.05 -5.97 5.03
CA GLN A 26 23.36 -6.11 5.71
C GLN A 26 23.21 -6.39 7.21
N ALA A 27 22.24 -5.75 7.85
CA ALA A 27 22.05 -5.84 9.29
C ALA A 27 21.29 -7.11 9.73
N PHE A 28 20.41 -7.63 8.88
CA PHE A 28 19.51 -8.75 9.20
C PHE A 28 19.59 -9.84 8.14
N PRO A 29 19.31 -11.12 8.48
CA PRO A 29 19.37 -12.24 7.54
C PRO A 29 18.12 -12.28 6.63
N VAL A 30 17.86 -11.18 5.93
CA VAL A 30 16.67 -11.00 5.08
C VAL A 30 17.05 -10.52 3.67
N LEU A 31 16.14 -10.72 2.72
CA LEU A 31 16.23 -10.20 1.36
C LEU A 31 14.90 -9.54 0.96
N TYR A 32 14.96 -8.31 0.46
CA TYR A 32 13.80 -7.65 -0.15
C TYR A 32 13.62 -8.17 -1.58
N ARG A 33 12.62 -9.02 -1.77
CA ARG A 33 12.21 -9.52 -3.10
C ARG A 33 11.45 -8.45 -3.89
N HIS A 34 10.78 -7.54 -3.17
CA HIS A 34 9.99 -6.48 -3.75
C HIS A 34 9.96 -5.28 -2.79
N TYR A 35 10.07 -4.08 -3.34
CA TYR A 35 9.83 -2.83 -2.63
C TYR A 35 9.43 -1.77 -3.66
N ALA A 36 8.17 -1.37 -3.66
CA ALA A 36 7.63 -0.43 -4.64
C ALA A 36 6.50 0.41 -4.04
N LEU A 37 6.08 1.43 -4.77
CA LEU A 37 4.77 2.02 -4.54
C LEU A 37 3.70 0.94 -4.70
N ARG A 38 2.59 1.10 -4.00
CA ARG A 38 1.40 0.28 -4.23
C ARG A 38 0.46 1.07 -5.12
N GLU A 39 0.76 1.11 -6.43
CA GLU A 39 -0.04 1.86 -7.40
C GLU A 39 -1.52 1.50 -7.29
N GLY A 40 -2.38 2.50 -7.48
CA GLY A 40 -3.82 2.36 -7.34
C GLY A 40 -4.36 2.16 -5.92
N SER A 41 -3.51 2.09 -4.89
CA SER A 41 -3.99 1.99 -3.50
C SER A 41 -4.62 3.27 -2.96
N GLY A 42 -4.37 4.42 -3.58
CA GLY A 42 -4.93 5.70 -3.19
C GLY A 42 -6.39 5.82 -3.62
N GLY A 43 -7.25 6.28 -2.71
CA GLY A 43 -8.65 6.52 -2.99
C GLY A 43 -8.84 7.58 -4.07
N ALA A 44 -9.75 7.31 -5.01
CA ALA A 44 -10.10 8.24 -6.07
C ALA A 44 -10.80 9.48 -5.49
N GLY A 45 -10.53 10.64 -6.07
CA GLY A 45 -11.17 11.90 -5.73
C GLY A 45 -10.68 13.00 -6.64
N LYS A 46 -11.27 14.20 -6.55
CA LYS A 46 -10.74 15.41 -7.20
C LYS A 46 -9.25 15.57 -6.91
N GLN A 47 -8.89 15.34 -5.65
CA GLN A 47 -7.51 15.07 -5.22
C GLN A 47 -7.42 13.61 -4.78
N ARG A 48 -6.52 12.85 -5.38
CA ARG A 48 -6.31 11.44 -5.09
C ARG A 48 -5.60 11.28 -3.75
N GLY A 49 -5.97 10.26 -2.96
CA GLY A 49 -5.20 9.89 -1.78
C GLY A 49 -3.81 9.34 -2.13
N GLY A 50 -2.82 9.54 -1.27
CA GLY A 50 -1.44 9.04 -1.53
C GLY A 50 -1.36 7.52 -1.60
N PHE A 51 -0.42 6.96 -2.37
CA PHE A 51 -0.23 5.52 -2.42
C PHE A 51 0.47 4.99 -1.16
N GLY A 52 0.12 3.76 -0.79
CA GLY A 52 0.90 2.93 0.12
C GLY A 52 2.15 2.36 -0.55
N LEU A 53 2.77 1.40 0.13
CA LEU A 53 3.91 0.62 -0.32
C LEU A 53 3.54 -0.85 -0.44
N ALA A 54 4.14 -1.51 -1.42
CA ALA A 54 4.13 -2.96 -1.54
C ALA A 54 5.56 -3.47 -1.33
N TYR A 55 5.75 -4.40 -0.39
CA TYR A 55 7.05 -5.01 -0.17
C TYR A 55 6.95 -6.49 0.18
N GLU A 56 8.00 -7.22 -0.16
CA GLU A 56 8.15 -8.64 0.16
C GLU A 56 9.54 -8.90 0.71
N VAL A 57 9.61 -9.55 1.87
CA VAL A 57 10.86 -9.88 2.57
C VAL A 57 10.96 -11.39 2.74
N GLU A 58 12.08 -11.96 2.34
CA GLU A 58 12.44 -13.37 2.54
C GLU A 58 13.42 -13.52 3.69
N ILE A 59 13.25 -14.56 4.51
CA ILE A 59 14.22 -14.95 5.52
C ILE A 59 15.30 -15.80 4.86
N LEU A 60 16.57 -15.40 4.94
CA LEU A 60 17.66 -16.12 4.29
C LEU A 60 18.27 -17.21 5.17
N ARG A 61 18.33 -16.99 6.49
CA ARG A 61 19.00 -17.90 7.44
C ARG A 61 18.37 -17.83 8.83
N GLY A 62 18.43 -18.96 9.53
CA GLY A 62 17.93 -19.09 10.91
C GLY A 62 16.41 -19.22 11.01
N ASP A 63 15.93 -19.05 12.23
CA ASP A 63 14.50 -18.95 12.54
C ASP A 63 14.16 -17.49 12.87
N ALA A 64 12.95 -17.06 12.51
CA ALA A 64 12.43 -15.72 12.78
C ALA A 64 10.98 -15.77 13.27
N ARG A 65 10.49 -14.65 13.81
CA ARG A 65 9.08 -14.45 14.15
C ARG A 65 8.56 -13.18 13.49
N ALA A 66 7.43 -13.29 12.82
CA ALA A 66 6.70 -12.15 12.30
C ALA A 66 5.52 -11.81 13.21
N SER A 67 5.41 -10.52 13.52
CA SER A 67 4.28 -9.96 14.27
C SER A 67 3.78 -8.71 13.56
N PHE A 68 2.49 -8.69 13.27
CA PHE A 68 1.79 -7.60 12.61
C PHE A 68 0.84 -6.93 13.59
N VAL A 69 1.01 -5.62 13.76
CA VAL A 69 0.14 -4.76 14.55
C VAL A 69 -0.27 -3.58 13.67
N MET A 70 -0.97 -3.88 12.59
CA MET A 70 -1.33 -2.91 11.57
C MET A 70 -2.84 -2.62 11.61
N ASP A 71 -3.24 -1.47 11.08
CA ASP A 71 -4.65 -1.10 10.92
C ASP A 71 -5.12 -1.18 9.47
N HIS A 72 -6.40 -0.86 9.22
CA HIS A 72 -7.02 -0.84 7.91
C HIS A 72 -7.07 -2.20 7.19
N GLY A 73 -7.11 -3.31 7.93
CA GLY A 73 -7.19 -4.65 7.33
C GLY A 73 -8.54 -4.96 6.65
N ARG A 74 -9.63 -4.34 7.12
CA ARG A 74 -11.00 -4.56 6.58
C ARG A 74 -11.50 -3.38 5.73
N PHE A 75 -11.25 -2.16 6.20
CA PHE A 75 -11.65 -0.92 5.55
C PHE A 75 -10.42 -0.02 5.42
N GLY A 76 -10.23 0.57 4.24
CA GLY A 76 -9.13 1.50 4.04
C GLY A 76 -9.37 2.86 4.71
N PRO A 77 -8.37 3.75 4.67
CA PRO A 77 -8.54 5.14 5.08
C PRO A 77 -9.69 5.80 4.32
N GLN A 78 -10.61 6.41 5.07
CA GLN A 78 -11.86 6.92 4.53
C GLN A 78 -11.63 8.10 3.58
N GLY A 79 -12.36 8.13 2.47
CA GLY A 79 -12.45 9.29 1.59
C GLY A 79 -13.27 10.43 2.22
N ALA A 80 -13.11 11.64 1.69
CA ALA A 80 -13.78 12.84 2.20
C ALA A 80 -14.51 13.60 1.09
N LEU A 81 -15.68 14.16 1.42
CA LEU A 81 -16.48 15.02 0.55
C LEU A 81 -16.75 14.42 -0.85
N GLY A 82 -17.10 13.13 -0.92
CA GLY A 82 -17.35 12.41 -2.17
C GLY A 82 -16.16 11.62 -2.72
N GLY A 83 -14.97 11.79 -2.13
CA GLY A 83 -13.82 10.93 -2.42
C GLY A 83 -14.04 9.49 -1.96
N LYS A 84 -13.40 8.55 -2.65
CA LYS A 84 -13.42 7.12 -2.35
C LYS A 84 -12.38 6.77 -1.30
N ASP A 85 -12.64 5.69 -0.57
CA ASP A 85 -11.71 5.13 0.41
C ASP A 85 -10.43 4.62 -0.27
N GLY A 86 -9.31 4.67 0.45
CA GLY A 86 -8.08 4.02 0.03
C GLY A 86 -8.18 2.51 0.09
N ALA A 87 -7.23 1.81 -0.52
CA ALA A 87 -7.15 0.37 -0.44
C ALA A 87 -6.82 -0.09 0.99
N PRO A 88 -7.44 -1.17 1.49
CA PRO A 88 -7.08 -1.79 2.77
C PRO A 88 -5.65 -2.30 2.81
N ASN A 89 -5.10 -2.43 4.01
CA ASN A 89 -3.85 -3.13 4.29
C ASN A 89 -3.97 -4.61 3.92
N THR A 90 -2.86 -5.19 3.43
CA THR A 90 -2.78 -6.62 3.11
C THR A 90 -1.52 -7.22 3.72
N VAL A 91 -1.65 -8.42 4.29
CA VAL A 91 -0.54 -9.21 4.81
C VAL A 91 -0.69 -10.64 4.32
N THR A 92 0.38 -11.21 3.80
CA THR A 92 0.45 -12.62 3.44
C THR A 92 1.80 -13.17 3.84
N VAL A 93 1.79 -14.25 4.60
CA VAL A 93 2.99 -14.97 5.01
C VAL A 93 3.07 -16.27 4.21
N PHE A 94 4.18 -16.53 3.55
CA PHE A 94 4.43 -17.77 2.83
C PHE A 94 5.35 -18.67 3.66
N ARG A 95 4.83 -19.79 4.16
CA ARG A 95 5.60 -20.79 4.94
C ARG A 95 5.73 -22.08 4.16
N GLY A 96 6.96 -22.48 3.82
CA GLY A 96 7.18 -23.65 2.96
C GLY A 96 6.47 -23.58 1.60
N GLY A 97 6.20 -22.36 1.10
CA GLY A 97 5.43 -22.10 -0.11
C GLY A 97 3.92 -21.95 0.09
N GLU A 98 3.38 -22.28 1.26
CA GLU A 98 1.95 -22.14 1.55
C GLU A 98 1.61 -20.72 2.01
N ALA A 99 0.60 -20.12 1.38
CA ALA A 99 0.13 -18.78 1.72
C ALA A 99 -0.78 -18.80 2.96
N HIS A 100 -0.46 -17.95 3.93
CA HIS A 100 -1.22 -17.72 5.15
C HIS A 100 -1.56 -16.23 5.25
N VAL A 101 -2.86 -15.94 5.32
CA VAL A 101 -3.35 -14.58 5.60
C VAL A 101 -3.84 -14.56 7.06
N PRO A 102 -3.38 -13.59 7.87
CA PRO A 102 -3.85 -13.46 9.24
C PRO A 102 -5.39 -13.44 9.34
N PRO A 103 -6.02 -14.12 10.32
CA PRO A 103 -7.47 -14.11 10.48
C PRO A 103 -8.05 -12.71 10.67
N HIS A 104 -7.29 -11.81 11.30
CA HIS A 104 -7.66 -10.40 11.45
C HIS A 104 -7.14 -9.48 10.32
N LEU A 105 -6.68 -10.07 9.20
CA LEU A 105 -6.19 -9.44 7.96
C LEU A 105 -4.93 -8.58 8.09
N SER A 106 -4.75 -7.91 9.23
CA SER A 106 -3.65 -6.99 9.51
C SER A 106 -3.01 -7.21 10.88
N LYS A 107 -3.49 -8.19 11.64
CA LYS A 107 -3.04 -8.47 13.02
C LYS A 107 -2.88 -9.96 13.28
N GLU A 108 -1.68 -10.35 13.66
CA GLU A 108 -1.32 -11.68 14.20
C GLU A 108 0.11 -11.58 14.70
N GLN A 109 0.45 -12.32 15.75
CA GLN A 109 1.76 -12.25 16.41
C GLN A 109 2.40 -13.63 16.48
N ASP A 110 3.72 -13.64 16.66
CA ASP A 110 4.51 -14.85 16.90
C ASP A 110 4.42 -15.90 15.78
N ILE A 111 4.18 -15.46 14.54
CA ILE A 111 4.18 -16.35 13.38
C ILE A 111 5.62 -16.82 13.16
N SER A 112 5.85 -18.10 13.37
CA SER A 112 7.18 -18.70 13.19
C SER A 112 7.54 -18.79 11.71
N LEU A 113 8.75 -18.37 11.38
CA LEU A 113 9.34 -18.36 10.04
C LEU A 113 10.70 -19.07 10.06
N LYS A 114 11.04 -19.68 8.93
CA LYS A 114 12.33 -20.32 8.67
C LYS A 114 12.98 -19.73 7.42
N ALA A 115 14.25 -20.06 7.20
CA ALA A 115 14.91 -19.75 5.94
C ALA A 115 14.08 -20.23 4.73
N GLY A 116 13.90 -19.34 3.74
CA GLY A 116 13.06 -19.53 2.57
C GLY A 116 11.62 -19.02 2.72
N ASP A 117 11.14 -18.80 3.94
CA ASP A 117 9.80 -18.23 4.17
C ASP A 117 9.78 -16.74 3.87
N ARG A 118 8.61 -16.23 3.50
CA ARG A 118 8.45 -14.85 3.03
C ARG A 118 7.27 -14.14 3.67
N VAL A 119 7.38 -12.83 3.78
CA VAL A 119 6.32 -11.94 4.23
C VAL A 119 6.07 -10.91 3.14
N ARG A 120 4.85 -10.86 2.62
CA ARG A 120 4.38 -9.84 1.69
C ARG A 120 3.40 -8.91 2.40
N VAL A 121 3.63 -7.61 2.27
CA VAL A 121 2.79 -6.57 2.85
C VAL A 121 2.44 -5.53 1.80
N GLY A 122 1.18 -5.13 1.78
CA GLY A 122 0.72 -3.94 1.08
C GLY A 122 0.12 -2.97 2.08
N THR A 123 0.79 -1.86 2.37
CA THR A 123 0.30 -0.84 3.30
C THR A 123 -0.91 -0.11 2.70
N PRO A 124 -1.81 0.45 3.53
CA PRO A 124 -3.00 1.11 3.00
C PRO A 124 -2.63 2.38 2.21
N GLY A 125 -3.44 2.72 1.22
CA GLY A 125 -3.37 4.03 0.57
C GLY A 125 -4.30 5.03 1.28
N GLY A 126 -4.06 6.32 1.10
CA GLY A 126 -4.92 7.36 1.68
C GLY A 126 -6.28 7.44 0.98
N GLY A 127 -7.30 7.95 1.67
CA GLY A 127 -8.60 8.26 1.07
C GLY A 127 -8.52 9.45 0.11
N GLY A 128 -9.36 9.45 -0.92
CA GLY A 128 -9.49 10.56 -1.87
C GLY A 128 -10.30 11.72 -1.28
N TYR A 129 -10.18 12.89 -1.89
CA TYR A 129 -10.92 14.10 -1.50
C TYR A 129 -11.70 14.68 -2.68
N GLY A 130 -12.99 14.95 -2.48
CA GLY A 130 -13.87 15.48 -3.52
C GLY A 130 -14.34 14.41 -4.51
N ASP A 131 -15.34 14.74 -5.32
CA ASP A 131 -15.84 13.86 -6.38
C ASP A 131 -14.72 13.50 -7.38
N PRO A 132 -14.42 12.20 -7.61
CA PRO A 132 -13.47 11.77 -8.63
C PRO A 132 -13.75 12.30 -10.03
N GLY A 133 -15.03 12.54 -10.39
CA GLY A 133 -15.42 13.10 -11.68
C GLY A 133 -15.01 14.57 -11.89
N GLU A 134 -14.65 15.28 -10.81
CA GLU A 134 -14.12 16.65 -10.85
C GLU A 134 -12.59 16.72 -10.98
N ARG A 135 -11.88 15.57 -11.00
CA ARG A 135 -10.42 15.56 -11.13
C ARG A 135 -10.02 16.14 -12.49
N ASP A 136 -9.01 17.02 -12.50
CA ASP A 136 -8.50 17.60 -13.75
C ASP A 136 -8.04 16.48 -14.69
N PRO A 137 -8.60 16.38 -15.91
CA PRO A 137 -8.22 15.36 -16.89
C PRO A 137 -6.72 15.34 -17.20
N LYS A 138 -6.01 16.46 -17.05
CA LYS A 138 -4.55 16.53 -17.22
C LYS A 138 -3.81 15.76 -16.12
N LEU A 139 -4.29 15.82 -14.88
CA LEU A 139 -3.74 15.04 -13.77
C LEU A 139 -4.03 13.55 -13.94
N VAL A 140 -5.22 13.20 -14.45
CA VAL A 140 -5.55 11.81 -14.78
C VAL A 140 -4.63 11.28 -15.88
N ALA A 141 -4.41 12.06 -16.95
CA ALA A 141 -3.50 11.68 -18.03
C ALA A 141 -2.05 11.54 -17.53
N GLU A 142 -1.64 12.38 -16.60
CA GLU A 142 -0.31 12.29 -15.97
C GLU A 142 -0.18 11.03 -15.10
N ASP A 143 -1.19 10.69 -14.29
CA ASP A 143 -1.17 9.47 -13.50
C ASP A 143 -1.07 8.21 -14.39
N VAL A 144 -1.75 8.21 -15.55
CA VAL A 144 -1.62 7.13 -16.55
C VAL A 144 -0.24 7.12 -17.19
N ARG A 145 0.31 8.28 -17.55
CA ARG A 145 1.66 8.40 -18.14
C ARG A 145 2.74 7.90 -17.18
N LEU A 146 2.57 8.15 -15.88
CA LEU A 146 3.46 7.67 -14.82
C LEU A 146 3.28 6.17 -14.53
N GLY A 147 2.27 5.52 -15.11
CA GLY A 147 2.00 4.10 -14.92
C GLY A 147 1.27 3.77 -13.62
N TYR A 148 0.72 4.77 -12.92
CA TYR A 148 -0.05 4.55 -11.70
C TYR A 148 -1.40 3.88 -11.96
N TYR A 149 -1.94 4.10 -13.16
CA TYR A 149 -3.18 3.50 -13.63
C TYR A 149 -3.06 3.12 -15.09
N THR A 150 -3.75 2.06 -15.50
CA THR A 150 -4.08 1.87 -16.91
C THR A 150 -5.13 2.90 -17.33
N ALA A 151 -5.26 3.14 -18.64
CA ALA A 151 -6.31 4.02 -19.16
C ALA A 151 -7.73 3.53 -18.80
N GLU A 152 -7.92 2.22 -18.66
CA GLU A 152 -9.17 1.61 -18.24
C GLU A 152 -9.47 1.89 -16.76
N GLN A 153 -8.49 1.65 -15.88
CA GLN A 153 -8.61 1.96 -14.45
C GLN A 153 -8.89 3.45 -14.23
N ALA A 154 -8.17 4.31 -14.94
CA ALA A 154 -8.37 5.75 -14.85
C ALA A 154 -9.79 6.17 -15.26
N ARG A 155 -10.35 5.55 -16.30
CA ARG A 155 -11.73 5.79 -16.74
C ARG A 155 -12.75 5.31 -15.70
N GLU A 156 -12.54 4.15 -15.10
CA GLU A 156 -13.44 3.62 -14.07
C GLU A 156 -13.40 4.49 -12.80
N MET A 157 -12.21 4.94 -12.41
CA MET A 157 -12.01 5.65 -11.15
C MET A 157 -12.37 7.14 -11.23
N PHE A 158 -12.12 7.79 -12.37
CA PHE A 158 -12.25 9.24 -12.54
C PHE A 158 -13.20 9.65 -13.67
N GLY A 159 -13.76 8.69 -14.40
CA GLY A 159 -14.81 8.97 -15.38
C GLY A 159 -16.08 9.36 -14.66
N GLY A 160 -16.46 10.63 -14.72
CA GLY A 160 -17.75 11.08 -14.22
C GLY A 160 -18.90 10.37 -14.95
N ASP A 161 -20.07 10.28 -14.29
CA ASP A 161 -21.31 9.89 -14.94
C ASP A 161 -21.61 10.88 -16.07
N ARG A 162 -21.26 10.50 -17.30
CA ARG A 162 -21.77 11.18 -18.50
C ARG A 162 -23.19 10.68 -18.75
N GLY A 163 -24.11 11.13 -17.90
CA GLY A 163 -25.54 11.15 -18.20
C GLY A 163 -25.86 12.18 -19.27
#